data_AF-A0A2A4G9Y7-F1
#
_entry.id   AF-A0A2A4G9Y7-F1
#
_cell.length_a   1.000
_cell.length_b   1.000
_cell.length_c   1.000
_cell.angle_alpha   90.00
_cell.angle_beta   90.00
_cell.angle_gamma   90.00
#
_symmetry.space_group_name_H-M   'P 1'
#
loop_
_entity.id
_entity.type
_entity.pdbx_description
1 polymer ?
#
loop_
_entity_poly.entity_id
_entity_poly.type
_entity_poly.pdbx_seq_one_letter_code
_entity_poly.pdbx_strand_id
1 'polypeptide(L)'
;MKVKLIGTTAFIAVLGVLFGFTSISPKSTYTAQVDVVDIEEKGGNLLEKLQGQWLGINSVAGIEYNWFVWDYRAIAPSQLHGIHEGGSMGNLFNTFYIADFKGKKTIMARNGGVLNGIYRSSYFVMDRAEENEDDQYYRLVDAVGGKETMYMELRFTKDSLYWNAYTSQLGNRLAERHMTYKGKKYSDTLAQKAAKTNGFPDTSIAYDFPKGFDDSYLYIKKTATFLWQEKSNANIQRMGEKALDPITPNDYPYVSELGIDLSRSPKTKDSQMIIYVSEKPLTDAEGRLSNDVNDYNNTIHLSYLTQGENHFKYTYLHPGDYFVTLIADMDSNYIISPGDLNSSSIPIQVLSKQSVSVTVSDISKNNKAFVFQNLGDDFYKEAPVVEEEPEEVPVIDWEVSYQSDVKRIIRNNCITCHGGPAPDARLDLTEFKSVKMAMQRKGLLHRINDKSDPMPPKKMLSLKDRMIIFKWKKDGLKKK
;
A
#
# COMPACT_ATOMS: atom_id res chain seq x y z
N MET A 1 -28.58 -12.14 -11.84
CA MET A 1 -27.50 -12.22 -10.84
C MET A 1 -27.71 -11.07 -9.86
N LYS A 2 -28.08 -11.33 -8.60
CA LYS A 2 -28.35 -10.28 -7.61
C LYS A 2 -27.03 -9.71 -7.12
N VAL A 3 -26.56 -8.64 -7.74
CA VAL A 3 -25.40 -7.86 -7.26
C VAL A 3 -25.87 -7.06 -6.05
N LYS A 4 -25.25 -7.33 -4.90
CA LYS A 4 -25.52 -6.62 -3.66
C LYS A 4 -24.72 -5.31 -3.73
N LEU A 5 -25.34 -4.23 -4.22
CA LEU A 5 -24.75 -2.89 -4.12
C LEU A 5 -24.61 -2.53 -2.64
N ILE A 6 -23.37 -2.36 -2.19
CA ILE A 6 -23.07 -1.84 -0.85
C ILE A 6 -22.96 -0.32 -1.00
N GLY A 7 -24.12 0.35 -0.96
CA GLY A 7 -24.21 1.80 -0.83
C GLY A 7 -23.90 2.25 0.59
N THR A 8 -22.94 3.17 0.71
CA THR A 8 -22.82 4.27 1.68
C THR A 8 -22.93 4.05 3.20
N THR A 9 -23.24 2.86 3.71
CA THR A 9 -23.04 2.61 5.17
C THR A 9 -21.58 2.30 5.49
N ALA A 10 -20.78 1.94 4.49
CA ALA A 10 -19.35 1.66 4.64
C ALA A 10 -18.49 2.93 4.74
N PHE A 11 -18.99 4.08 4.29
CA PHE A 11 -18.27 5.35 4.41
C PHE A 11 -18.34 5.94 5.84
N ILE A 12 -19.37 5.56 6.61
CA ILE A 12 -19.63 6.09 7.96
C ILE A 12 -18.93 5.28 9.07
N ALA A 13 -18.40 4.09 8.78
CA ALA A 13 -17.86 3.17 9.80
C ALA A 13 -16.35 2.91 9.74
N VAL A 14 -15.61 3.57 8.84
CA VAL A 14 -14.19 3.29 8.64
C VAL A 14 -13.34 4.45 9.18
N LEU A 15 -12.71 4.17 10.33
CA LEU A 15 -11.75 5.01 11.08
C LEU A 15 -12.29 6.19 11.88
N GLY A 16 -13.35 5.93 12.65
CA GLY A 16 -13.63 6.61 13.92
C GLY A 16 -13.56 5.62 15.08
N VAL A 17 -12.37 5.04 15.37
CA VAL A 17 -12.22 4.28 16.63
C VAL A 17 -12.12 5.30 17.75
N LEU A 18 -13.23 5.49 18.46
CA LEU A 18 -13.27 6.18 19.74
C LEU A 18 -12.15 5.61 20.64
N PHE A 19 -11.23 6.49 21.06
CA PHE A 19 -10.26 6.21 22.10
C PHE A 19 -10.98 6.01 23.44
N GLY A 20 -11.17 4.75 23.83
CA GLY A 20 -11.35 4.39 25.23
C GLY A 20 -9.99 4.46 25.91
N PHE A 21 -9.74 5.51 26.69
CA PHE A 21 -8.57 5.58 27.57
C PHE A 21 -8.69 4.52 28.66
N THR A 22 -8.10 3.34 28.44
CA THR A 22 -7.67 2.47 29.54
C THR A 22 -6.18 2.67 29.72
N SER A 23 -5.78 3.23 30.86
CA SER A 23 -4.39 3.41 31.25
C SER A 23 -3.68 2.06 31.30
N ILE A 24 -2.89 1.75 30.28
CA ILE A 24 -1.96 0.62 30.31
C ILE A 24 -0.63 1.16 30.84
N SER A 25 -0.19 0.60 31.96
CA SER A 25 1.12 0.86 32.58
C SER A 25 2.25 0.65 31.57
N PRO A 26 3.30 1.50 31.55
CA PRO A 26 4.35 1.43 30.54
C PRO A 26 5.19 0.16 30.76
N LYS A 27 4.93 -0.88 29.96
CA LYS A 27 5.87 -2.00 29.81
C LYS A 27 6.98 -1.60 28.84
N SER A 28 8.19 -1.51 29.41
CA SER A 28 9.54 -1.40 28.85
C SER A 28 9.82 -0.40 27.73
N THR A 29 10.97 0.27 27.85
CA THR A 29 11.59 1.07 26.80
C THR A 29 11.75 0.24 25.53
N TYR A 30 10.84 0.47 24.59
CA TYR A 30 10.85 -0.16 23.28
C TYR A 30 11.90 0.54 22.42
N THR A 31 13.00 -0.14 22.10
CA THR A 31 13.97 0.32 21.10
C THR A 31 14.06 -0.76 20.03
N ALA A 32 13.24 -0.63 18.97
CA ALA A 32 13.42 -1.48 17.80
C ALA A 32 14.79 -1.16 17.20
N GLN A 33 15.64 -2.17 17.05
CA GLN A 33 16.80 -2.04 16.19
C GLN A 33 16.31 -2.17 14.74
N VAL A 34 16.53 -1.14 13.94
CA VAL A 34 16.18 -1.13 12.51
C VAL A 34 17.47 -1.33 11.72
N ASP A 35 17.62 -2.51 11.12
CA ASP A 35 18.78 -2.84 10.30
C ASP A 35 18.56 -2.31 8.88
N VAL A 36 19.18 -1.17 8.60
CA VAL A 36 19.02 -0.44 7.34
C VAL A 36 19.88 -1.03 6.23
N VAL A 37 19.28 -1.20 5.05
CA VAL A 37 19.98 -1.58 3.80
C VAL A 37 20.70 -0.36 3.23
N ASP A 38 21.98 -0.53 2.92
CA ASP A 38 22.75 0.47 2.16
C ASP A 38 22.54 0.25 0.66
N ILE A 39 22.10 1.29 -0.05
CA ILE A 39 21.79 1.20 -1.48
C ILE A 39 23.03 1.08 -2.36
N GLU A 40 24.22 1.41 -1.83
CA GLU A 40 25.50 1.16 -2.49
C GLU A 40 25.80 -0.34 -2.58
N GLU A 41 25.18 -1.17 -1.72
CA GLU A 41 25.31 -2.62 -1.76
C GLU A 41 24.18 -3.29 -2.55
N LYS A 42 22.93 -2.89 -2.30
CA LYS A 42 21.74 -3.46 -2.96
C LYS A 42 20.50 -2.60 -2.74
N GLY A 43 19.51 -2.77 -3.61
CA GLY A 43 18.19 -2.18 -3.42
C GLY A 43 17.98 -0.81 -4.05
N GLY A 44 19.01 -0.25 -4.68
CA GLY A 44 18.94 1.04 -5.39
C GLY A 44 17.92 1.06 -6.53
N ASN A 45 17.55 -0.10 -7.09
CA ASN A 45 16.63 -0.19 -8.23
C ASN A 45 15.16 0.08 -7.86
N LEU A 46 14.80 0.13 -6.57
CA LEU A 46 13.41 0.29 -6.14
C LEU A 46 12.74 1.53 -6.76
N LEU A 47 13.43 2.68 -6.79
CA LEU A 47 12.86 3.90 -7.34
C LEU A 47 12.57 3.72 -8.84
N GLU A 48 13.53 3.22 -9.62
CA GLU A 48 13.33 2.97 -11.05
C GLU A 48 12.18 1.98 -11.32
N LYS A 49 12.10 0.91 -10.52
CA LYS A 49 11.03 -0.09 -10.65
C LYS A 49 9.66 0.50 -10.36
N LEU A 50 9.55 1.36 -9.34
CA LEU A 50 8.29 1.96 -8.92
C LEU A 50 7.73 2.99 -9.92
N GLN A 51 8.60 3.62 -10.71
CA GLN A 51 8.20 4.65 -11.66
C GLN A 51 7.15 4.16 -12.68
N GLY A 52 6.10 4.96 -12.88
CA GLY A 52 5.04 4.72 -13.84
C GLY A 52 3.62 4.80 -13.26
N GLN A 53 2.65 4.65 -14.15
CA GLN A 53 1.23 4.52 -13.83
C GLN A 53 0.87 3.04 -13.69
N TRP A 54 0.39 2.67 -12.52
CA TRP A 54 0.03 1.32 -12.14
C TRP A 54 -1.47 1.23 -11.97
N LEU A 55 -2.11 0.41 -12.79
CA LEU A 55 -3.55 0.17 -12.75
C LEU A 55 -3.83 -1.16 -12.08
N GLY A 56 -4.68 -1.16 -11.05
CA GLY A 56 -4.85 -2.33 -10.22
C GLY A 56 -6.09 -2.34 -9.35
N ILE A 57 -6.10 -3.31 -8.44
CA ILE A 57 -7.10 -3.49 -7.40
C ILE A 57 -6.45 -3.14 -6.08
N ASN A 58 -7.16 -2.38 -5.26
CA ASN A 58 -6.71 -2.04 -3.92
C ASN A 58 -7.73 -2.55 -2.89
N SER A 59 -7.28 -3.33 -1.93
CA SER A 59 -8.06 -3.69 -0.75
C SER A 59 -7.48 -2.95 0.44
N VAL A 60 -8.28 -2.13 1.13
CA VAL A 60 -7.83 -1.39 2.30
C VAL A 60 -8.93 -1.34 3.35
N ALA A 61 -8.56 -1.67 4.60
CA ALA A 61 -9.49 -1.69 5.74
C ALA A 61 -10.79 -2.49 5.50
N GLY A 62 -10.74 -3.55 4.68
CA GLY A 62 -11.90 -4.39 4.35
C GLY A 62 -12.79 -3.86 3.22
N ILE A 63 -12.39 -2.77 2.54
CA ILE A 63 -13.03 -2.25 1.34
C ILE A 63 -12.20 -2.66 0.12
N GLU A 64 -12.84 -3.20 -0.91
CA GLU A 64 -12.23 -3.52 -2.20
C GLU A 64 -12.55 -2.45 -3.24
N TYR A 65 -11.49 -1.92 -3.86
CA TYR A 65 -11.54 -1.03 -5.02
C TYR A 65 -11.09 -1.82 -6.24
N ASN A 66 -12.05 -2.19 -7.08
CA ASN A 66 -11.82 -3.04 -8.27
C ASN A 66 -11.20 -2.27 -9.46
N TRP A 67 -10.87 -1.00 -9.23
CA TRP A 67 -10.10 -0.13 -10.09
C TRP A 67 -9.43 0.91 -9.17
N PHE A 68 -8.11 0.98 -9.23
CA PHE A 68 -7.29 1.90 -8.46
C PHE A 68 -6.01 2.19 -9.23
N VAL A 69 -5.57 3.45 -9.22
CA VAL A 69 -4.36 3.87 -9.92
C VAL A 69 -3.36 4.49 -8.95
N TRP A 70 -2.11 4.05 -9.05
CA TRP A 70 -0.95 4.77 -8.51
C TRP A 70 -0.17 5.37 -9.67
N ASP A 71 0.13 6.66 -9.60
CA ASP A 71 0.95 7.35 -10.59
C ASP A 71 2.20 7.91 -9.93
N TYR A 72 3.33 7.22 -10.15
CA TYR A 72 4.62 7.56 -9.57
C TYR A 72 5.49 8.25 -10.61
N ARG A 73 5.79 9.53 -10.35
CA ARG A 73 6.68 10.33 -11.21
C ARG A 73 7.80 10.96 -10.40
N ALA A 74 8.94 11.15 -11.06
CA ALA A 74 10.07 11.83 -10.47
C ALA A 74 9.74 13.30 -10.22
N ILE A 75 10.03 13.76 -9.01
CA ILE A 75 9.93 15.17 -8.64
C ILE A 75 11.30 15.78 -8.28
N ALA A 76 12.34 14.95 -8.21
CA ALA A 76 13.75 15.35 -8.07
C ALA A 76 14.64 14.20 -8.60
N PRO A 77 15.98 14.38 -8.70
CA PRO A 77 16.89 13.35 -9.25
C PRO A 77 16.79 11.98 -8.56
N SER A 78 16.53 11.97 -7.25
CA SER A 78 16.48 10.76 -6.43
C SER A 78 15.18 10.63 -5.63
N GLN A 79 14.08 11.19 -6.14
CA GLN A 79 12.78 11.24 -5.45
C GLN A 79 11.59 11.03 -6.40
N LEU A 80 10.73 10.09 -6.03
CA LEU A 80 9.43 9.84 -6.66
C LEU A 80 8.28 10.25 -5.74
N HIS A 81 7.20 10.73 -6.34
CA HIS A 81 5.97 11.03 -5.63
C HIS A 81 4.76 10.42 -6.33
N GLY A 82 3.85 9.83 -5.55
CA GLY A 82 2.54 9.38 -6.00
C GLY A 82 1.46 9.77 -4.99
N ILE A 83 0.29 10.13 -5.48
CA ILE A 83 -0.83 10.56 -4.65
C ILE A 83 -2.16 10.02 -5.17
N HIS A 84 -2.98 9.57 -4.22
CA HIS A 84 -4.39 9.32 -4.38
C HIS A 84 -5.17 10.46 -3.71
N GLU A 85 -5.98 11.18 -4.48
CA GLU A 85 -6.74 12.33 -4.02
C GLU A 85 -8.23 12.00 -3.96
N GLY A 86 -8.73 11.69 -2.76
CA GLY A 86 -10.13 11.32 -2.52
C GLY A 86 -11.10 12.50 -2.54
N GLY A 87 -10.61 13.73 -2.70
CA GLY A 87 -11.41 14.94 -2.68
C GLY A 87 -11.63 15.45 -1.27
N SER A 88 -12.84 15.89 -0.96
CA SER A 88 -13.13 16.57 0.31
C SER A 88 -12.99 15.66 1.54
N MET A 89 -13.05 14.35 1.33
CA MET A 89 -12.90 13.36 2.39
C MET A 89 -11.44 13.25 2.84
N GLY A 90 -10.49 13.51 1.95
CA GLY A 90 -9.08 13.42 2.24
C GLY A 90 -8.23 12.87 1.10
N ASN A 91 -6.93 12.78 1.36
CA ASN A 91 -5.95 12.24 0.44
C ASN A 91 -4.93 11.34 1.11
N LEU A 92 -4.22 10.59 0.27
CA LEU A 92 -3.18 9.66 0.66
C LEU A 92 -2.04 9.77 -0.35
N PHE A 93 -0.85 10.10 0.11
CA PHE A 93 0.35 10.16 -0.71
C PHE A 93 1.42 9.18 -0.24
N ASN A 94 2.32 8.85 -1.16
CA ASN A 94 3.55 8.12 -0.92
C ASN A 94 4.69 8.79 -1.70
N THR A 95 5.77 9.08 -1.00
CA THR A 95 6.98 9.65 -1.60
C THR A 95 8.15 8.76 -1.24
N PHE A 96 8.88 8.30 -2.25
CA PHE A 96 10.06 7.45 -2.07
C PHE A 96 11.29 8.24 -2.50
N TYR A 97 12.35 8.19 -1.71
CA TYR A 97 13.55 8.98 -1.97
C TYR A 97 14.80 8.36 -1.36
N ILE A 98 15.96 8.73 -1.91
CA ILE A 98 17.26 8.40 -1.32
C ILE A 98 17.55 9.37 -0.18
N ALA A 99 17.98 8.84 0.96
CA ALA A 99 18.31 9.60 2.16
C ALA A 99 19.61 9.11 2.80
N ASP A 100 20.30 9.99 3.52
CA ASP A 100 21.19 9.54 4.60
C ASP A 100 20.33 9.28 5.84
N PHE A 101 20.24 8.02 6.29
CA PHE A 101 19.60 7.68 7.54
C PHE A 101 20.59 7.01 8.48
N LYS A 102 20.92 7.69 9.58
CA LYS A 102 21.88 7.24 10.59
C LYS A 102 23.27 6.91 10.01
N GLY A 103 23.72 7.68 9.03
CA GLY A 103 25.04 7.54 8.39
C GLY A 103 25.09 6.49 7.28
N LYS A 104 23.93 6.00 6.82
CA LYS A 104 23.81 5.04 5.72
C LYS A 104 22.98 5.64 4.59
N LYS A 105 23.46 5.51 3.35
CA LYS A 105 22.69 5.89 2.18
C LYS A 105 21.65 4.81 1.91
N THR A 106 20.37 5.15 1.98
CA THR A 106 19.27 4.19 1.85
C THR A 106 18.08 4.80 1.13
N ILE A 107 17.06 3.99 0.84
CA ILE A 107 15.76 4.48 0.39
C ILE A 107 14.82 4.58 1.58
N MET A 108 14.19 5.74 1.72
CA MET A 108 13.11 5.97 2.66
C MET A 108 11.80 6.24 1.90
N ALA A 109 10.68 5.97 2.58
CA ALA A 109 9.37 6.37 2.11
C ALA A 109 8.66 7.23 3.16
N ARG A 110 8.03 8.30 2.70
CA ARG A 110 7.08 9.11 3.47
C ARG A 110 5.67 8.76 2.99
N ASN A 111 4.91 8.08 3.82
CA ASN A 111 3.49 7.79 3.60
C ASN A 111 2.66 8.73 4.47
N GLY A 112 1.62 9.34 3.92
CA GLY A 112 0.80 10.24 4.70
C GLY A 112 -0.40 10.78 3.95
N GLY A 113 -1.04 11.78 4.55
CA GLY A 113 -2.20 12.43 3.98
C GLY A 113 -3.07 13.08 5.04
N VAL A 114 -4.24 13.53 4.61
CA VAL A 114 -5.27 14.05 5.51
C VAL A 114 -6.55 13.24 5.35
N LEU A 115 -7.18 12.87 6.47
CA LEU A 115 -8.47 12.20 6.47
C LEU A 115 -9.29 12.68 7.66
N ASN A 116 -10.51 13.18 7.43
CA ASN A 116 -11.41 13.67 8.49
C ASN A 116 -10.75 14.63 9.49
N GLY A 117 -9.98 15.59 8.99
CA GLY A 117 -9.27 16.60 9.76
C GLY A 117 -8.02 16.08 10.48
N ILE A 118 -7.62 14.83 10.25
CA ILE A 118 -6.39 14.25 10.81
C ILE A 118 -5.35 14.22 9.71
N TYR A 119 -4.33 15.06 9.87
CA TYR A 119 -3.10 14.95 9.11
C TYR A 119 -2.20 13.92 9.77
N ARG A 120 -1.64 13.01 8.98
CA ARG A 120 -0.63 12.07 9.45
C ARG A 120 0.43 11.87 8.37
N SER A 121 1.69 11.86 8.76
CA SER A 121 2.80 11.35 7.96
C SER A 121 3.62 10.36 8.78
N SER A 122 4.09 9.31 8.12
CA SER A 122 4.87 8.24 8.71
C SER A 122 6.05 7.93 7.80
N TYR A 123 7.22 7.74 8.41
CA TYR A 123 8.47 7.53 7.71
C TYR A 123 8.94 6.08 7.82
N PHE A 124 9.30 5.52 6.68
CA PHE A 124 9.76 4.16 6.53
C PHE A 124 11.16 4.16 5.96
N VAL A 125 11.97 3.19 6.34
CA VAL A 125 13.33 2.98 5.85
C VAL A 125 13.48 1.55 5.35
N MET A 126 14.22 1.35 4.27
CA MET A 126 14.44 0.04 3.68
C MET A 126 15.28 -0.85 4.62
N ASP A 127 14.69 -1.97 5.06
CA ASP A 127 15.35 -2.97 5.90
C ASP A 127 15.64 -4.28 5.15
N ARG A 128 15.03 -4.47 3.98
CA ARG A 128 15.25 -5.66 3.15
C ARG A 128 15.13 -5.33 1.66
N ALA A 129 16.06 -5.86 0.89
CA ALA A 129 16.05 -5.87 -0.57
C ALA A 129 16.54 -7.25 -1.05
N GLU A 130 15.79 -7.82 -1.99
CA GLU A 130 16.10 -9.07 -2.70
C GLU A 130 15.84 -8.84 -4.18
N GLU A 131 16.88 -8.95 -5.00
CA GLU A 131 16.85 -8.53 -6.40
C GLU A 131 17.26 -9.73 -7.27
N ASN A 132 16.28 -10.46 -7.79
CA ASN A 132 16.46 -11.55 -8.75
C ASN A 132 15.95 -11.11 -10.13
N GLU A 133 16.46 -11.68 -11.23
CA GLU A 133 16.13 -11.24 -12.61
C GLU A 133 14.63 -11.04 -12.86
N ASP A 134 13.79 -11.98 -12.40
CA ASP A 134 12.34 -11.96 -12.61
C ASP A 134 11.52 -11.45 -11.42
N ASP A 135 12.16 -11.23 -10.27
CA ASP A 135 11.48 -10.99 -9.00
C ASP A 135 12.29 -10.06 -8.09
N GLN A 136 11.73 -8.88 -7.83
CA GLN A 136 12.36 -7.85 -7.01
C GLN A 136 11.48 -7.57 -5.80
N TYR A 137 12.01 -7.76 -4.60
CA TYR A 137 11.30 -7.59 -3.35
C TYR A 137 12.00 -6.57 -2.46
N TYR A 138 11.21 -5.63 -1.94
CA TYR A 138 11.65 -4.57 -1.05
C TYR A 138 10.73 -4.49 0.15
N ARG A 139 11.32 -4.35 1.35
CA ARG A 139 10.57 -4.03 2.56
C ARG A 139 11.09 -2.75 3.17
N LEU A 140 10.16 -1.87 3.49
CA LEU A 140 10.43 -0.65 4.24
C LEU A 140 9.64 -0.71 5.54
N VAL A 141 10.32 -0.47 6.66
CA VAL A 141 9.76 -0.54 8.01
C VAL A 141 9.76 0.83 8.66
N ASP A 142 8.92 1.06 9.67
CA ASP A 142 8.93 2.30 10.45
C ASP A 142 10.35 2.65 10.89
N ALA A 143 10.80 3.87 10.59
CA ALA A 143 12.19 4.27 10.80
C ALA A 143 12.61 4.35 12.28
N VAL A 144 11.65 4.36 13.21
CA VAL A 144 11.87 4.30 14.66
C VAL A 144 11.43 2.96 15.22
N GLY A 145 10.21 2.54 14.89
CA GLY A 145 9.52 1.39 15.47
C GLY A 145 9.71 0.07 14.75
N GLY A 146 10.42 0.06 13.62
CA GLY A 146 10.62 -1.11 12.78
C GLY A 146 9.34 -1.83 12.36
N LYS A 147 9.47 -3.11 12.01
CA LYS A 147 8.37 -3.97 11.55
C LYS A 147 7.27 -4.21 12.58
N GLU A 148 7.58 -4.09 13.88
CA GLU A 148 6.57 -4.27 14.93
C GLU A 148 5.54 -3.13 14.94
N THR A 149 5.92 -1.99 14.37
CA THR A 149 5.05 -0.81 14.33
C THR A 149 4.29 -0.77 13.01
N MET A 150 5.00 -0.59 11.89
CA MET A 150 4.40 -0.56 10.57
C MET A 150 5.45 -0.88 9.55
N TYR A 151 5.02 -1.48 8.44
CA TYR A 151 5.91 -1.76 7.32
C TYR A 151 5.11 -1.90 6.04
N MET A 152 5.82 -1.80 4.93
CA MET A 152 5.30 -2.05 3.60
C MET A 152 6.24 -2.97 2.82
N GLU A 153 5.64 -3.80 1.99
CA GLU A 153 6.33 -4.77 1.15
C GLU A 153 5.94 -4.48 -0.30
N LEU A 154 6.92 -4.24 -1.16
CA LEU A 154 6.75 -4.03 -2.59
C LEU A 154 7.44 -5.15 -3.33
N ARG A 155 6.71 -5.83 -4.21
CA ARG A 155 7.23 -6.89 -5.06
C ARG A 155 6.90 -6.62 -6.52
N PHE A 156 7.93 -6.63 -7.36
CA PHE A 156 7.82 -6.43 -8.79
C PHE A 156 8.11 -7.73 -9.52
N THR A 157 7.18 -8.16 -10.39
CA THR A 157 7.34 -9.34 -11.24
C THR A 157 6.86 -8.98 -12.65
N LYS A 158 7.78 -8.97 -13.62
CA LYS A 158 7.49 -8.47 -14.98
C LYS A 158 6.84 -7.06 -14.90
N ASP A 159 5.61 -6.93 -15.42
CA ASP A 159 4.83 -5.69 -15.40
C ASP A 159 3.87 -5.58 -14.21
N SER A 160 4.01 -6.43 -13.18
CA SER A 160 3.13 -6.44 -12.01
C SER A 160 3.79 -5.85 -10.77
N LEU A 161 3.02 -5.07 -10.01
CA LEU A 161 3.35 -4.57 -8.69
C LEU A 161 2.39 -5.18 -7.67
N TYR A 162 2.94 -5.85 -6.67
CA TYR A 162 2.24 -6.26 -5.47
C TYR A 162 2.74 -5.41 -4.32
N TRP A 163 1.81 -4.75 -3.61
CA TRP A 163 2.16 -3.86 -2.53
C TRP A 163 1.26 -4.10 -1.33
N ASN A 164 1.84 -4.60 -0.25
CA ASN A 164 1.17 -4.80 1.01
C ASN A 164 1.64 -3.76 2.03
N ALA A 165 0.73 -3.27 2.87
CA ALA A 165 1.07 -2.42 4.01
C ALA A 165 0.46 -2.99 5.29
N TYR A 166 1.21 -2.92 6.38
CA TYR A 166 0.87 -3.49 7.67
C TYR A 166 0.95 -2.44 8.77
N THR A 167 0.04 -2.52 9.74
CA THR A 167 -0.01 -1.57 10.85
C THR A 167 -0.40 -2.23 12.16
N SER A 168 0.28 -1.82 13.22
CA SER A 168 0.02 -2.18 14.62
C SER A 168 -0.80 -1.13 15.38
N GLN A 169 -1.42 -0.17 14.67
CA GLN A 169 -1.97 1.05 15.29
C GLN A 169 -0.93 1.79 16.13
N LEU A 170 0.23 2.09 15.53
CA LEU A 170 1.34 2.81 16.16
C LEU A 170 1.95 2.06 17.37
N GLY A 171 2.10 0.74 17.25
CA GLY A 171 2.75 -0.12 18.25
C GLY A 171 1.83 -0.57 19.39
N ASN A 172 0.51 -0.48 19.20
CA ASN A 172 -0.49 -0.86 20.22
C ASN A 172 -0.95 -2.32 20.12
N ARG A 173 -0.70 -2.99 19.00
CA ARG A 173 -1.01 -4.42 18.77
C ARG A 173 0.04 -5.05 17.86
N LEU A 174 -0.14 -6.33 17.50
CA LEU A 174 0.67 -6.92 16.44
C LEU A 174 0.35 -6.25 15.10
N ALA A 175 1.36 -6.05 14.25
CA ALA A 175 1.14 -5.49 12.92
C ALA A 175 0.30 -6.47 12.07
N GLU A 176 -0.82 -5.98 11.56
CA GLU A 176 -1.74 -6.74 10.70
C GLU A 176 -1.82 -6.06 9.33
N ARG A 177 -2.12 -6.85 8.29
CA ARG A 177 -2.27 -6.35 6.93
C ARG A 177 -3.43 -5.36 6.88
N HIS A 178 -3.13 -4.16 6.44
CA HIS A 178 -4.06 -3.03 6.36
C HIS A 178 -4.45 -2.70 4.93
N MET A 179 -3.52 -2.86 4.00
CA MET A 179 -3.71 -2.62 2.58
C MET A 179 -3.02 -3.72 1.75
N THR A 180 -3.66 -4.09 0.65
CA THR A 180 -3.13 -4.94 -0.42
C THR A 180 -3.48 -4.31 -1.75
N TYR A 181 -2.46 -3.96 -2.51
CA TYR A 181 -2.59 -3.49 -3.88
C TYR A 181 -1.95 -4.50 -4.84
N LYS A 182 -2.68 -4.84 -5.91
CA LYS A 182 -2.18 -5.62 -7.04
C LYS A 182 -2.41 -4.81 -8.31
N GLY A 183 -1.34 -4.38 -8.95
CA GLY A 183 -1.39 -3.56 -10.15
C GLY A 183 -0.55 -4.10 -11.29
N LYS A 184 -0.88 -3.65 -12.50
CA LYS A 184 -0.06 -3.80 -13.71
C LYS A 184 0.37 -2.44 -14.21
N LYS A 185 1.58 -2.35 -14.74
CA LYS A 185 2.07 -1.13 -15.38
C LYS A 185 1.21 -0.87 -16.62
N TYR A 186 0.49 0.25 -16.61
CA TYR A 186 -0.38 0.65 -17.72
C TYR A 186 0.35 1.57 -18.69
N SER A 187 1.09 2.54 -18.15
CA SER A 187 1.88 3.50 -18.93
C SER A 187 3.06 4.00 -18.10
N ASP A 188 4.17 4.33 -18.76
CA ASP A 188 5.29 5.04 -18.15
C ASP A 188 5.56 6.39 -18.82
N THR A 189 4.78 6.79 -19.83
CA THR A 189 5.09 7.94 -20.69
C THR A 189 5.24 9.24 -19.90
N LEU A 190 4.29 9.56 -19.02
CA LEU A 190 4.34 10.76 -18.18
C LEU A 190 5.49 10.69 -17.16
N ALA A 191 5.78 9.49 -16.66
CA ALA A 191 6.82 9.27 -15.69
C ALA A 191 8.23 9.41 -16.31
N GLN A 192 8.43 8.92 -17.54
CA GLN A 192 9.66 9.10 -18.32
C GLN A 192 9.92 10.58 -18.66
N LYS A 193 8.86 11.33 -19.01
CA LYS A 193 8.95 12.77 -19.22
C LYS A 193 9.42 13.49 -17.96
N ALA A 194 8.81 13.18 -16.81
CA ALA A 194 9.20 13.73 -15.52
C ALA A 194 10.63 13.31 -15.11
N ALA A 195 11.02 12.06 -15.38
CA ALA A 195 12.35 11.54 -15.09
C ALA A 195 13.44 12.33 -15.84
N LYS A 196 13.26 12.49 -17.15
CA LYS A 196 14.16 13.27 -18.00
C LYS A 196 14.27 14.72 -17.53
N THR A 197 13.16 15.36 -17.15
CA THR A 197 13.19 16.74 -16.67
C THR A 197 13.93 16.90 -15.35
N ASN A 198 13.81 15.92 -14.46
CA ASN A 198 14.38 15.98 -13.11
C ASN A 198 15.75 15.30 -12.98
N GLY A 199 16.32 14.77 -14.07
CA GLY A 199 17.60 14.05 -14.02
C GLY A 199 17.54 12.74 -13.21
N PHE A 200 16.39 12.07 -13.22
CA PHE A 200 16.15 10.80 -12.53
C PHE A 200 16.41 9.61 -13.48
N PRO A 201 16.92 8.47 -12.99
CA PRO A 201 17.35 8.22 -11.62
C PRO A 201 18.76 8.76 -11.34
N ASP A 202 18.97 9.21 -10.12
CA ASP A 202 20.28 9.58 -9.56
C ASP A 202 20.39 9.07 -8.13
N THR A 203 21.62 8.90 -7.64
CA THR A 203 21.90 8.32 -6.31
C THR A 203 22.23 9.37 -5.24
N SER A 204 22.03 10.67 -5.54
CA SER A 204 22.20 11.75 -4.57
C SER A 204 21.21 11.64 -3.42
N ILE A 205 21.64 12.12 -2.25
CA ILE A 205 20.79 12.21 -1.07
C ILE A 205 19.78 13.35 -1.30
N ALA A 206 18.49 13.03 -1.24
CA ALA A 206 17.42 14.01 -1.30
C ALA A 206 17.17 14.66 0.07
N TYR A 207 17.29 13.88 1.16
CA TYR A 207 17.06 14.36 2.53
C TYR A 207 18.03 13.70 3.52
N ASP A 208 18.46 14.47 4.51
CA ASP A 208 19.45 14.06 5.51
C ASP A 208 18.82 13.81 6.89
N PHE A 209 19.04 12.61 7.43
CA PHE A 209 18.69 12.18 8.79
C PHE A 209 19.86 11.45 9.46
N PRO A 210 21.07 12.06 9.55
CA PRO A 210 22.29 11.38 10.01
C PRO A 210 22.23 10.92 11.47
N LYS A 211 21.30 11.44 12.27
CA LYS A 211 21.04 11.02 13.66
C LYS A 211 19.69 10.31 13.84
N GLY A 212 18.96 10.07 12.75
CA GLY A 212 17.55 9.68 12.78
C GLY A 212 16.63 10.87 13.10
N PHE A 213 15.39 10.56 13.50
CA PHE A 213 14.39 11.56 13.89
C PHE A 213 14.60 12.02 15.34
N ASP A 214 14.21 13.27 15.61
CA ASP A 214 14.17 13.80 16.97
C ASP A 214 12.93 13.28 17.70
N ASP A 215 13.15 12.48 18.75
CA ASP A 215 12.09 11.89 19.59
C ASP A 215 11.12 12.91 20.19
N SER A 216 11.51 14.18 20.30
CA SER A 216 10.65 15.24 20.85
C SER A 216 9.59 15.74 19.87
N TYR A 217 9.74 15.44 18.57
CA TYR A 217 8.77 15.81 17.53
C TYR A 217 7.87 14.65 17.09
N LEU A 218 8.21 13.42 17.50
CA LEU A 218 7.39 12.25 17.22
C LEU A 218 6.06 12.32 17.98
N TYR A 219 4.97 11.94 17.31
CA TYR A 219 3.64 11.87 17.94
C TYR A 219 3.63 10.93 19.15
N ILE A 220 4.31 9.79 19.03
CA ILE A 220 4.67 8.91 20.15
C ILE A 220 6.08 8.35 19.90
N LYS A 221 6.84 8.10 20.96
CA LYS A 221 8.26 7.65 20.91
C LYS A 221 8.51 6.25 20.33
N LYS A 222 7.49 5.62 19.73
CA LYS A 222 7.56 4.25 19.18
C LYS A 222 7.51 4.23 17.65
N THR A 223 7.31 5.37 17.00
CA THR A 223 7.07 5.44 15.55
C THR A 223 7.62 6.73 14.99
N ALA A 224 8.12 6.68 13.75
CA ALA A 224 8.47 7.86 12.97
C ALA A 224 7.21 8.51 12.37
N THR A 225 6.21 8.80 13.22
CA THR A 225 4.92 9.38 12.81
C THR A 225 4.73 10.77 13.39
N PHE A 226 4.27 11.68 12.54
CA PHE A 226 3.90 13.06 12.84
C PHE A 226 2.39 13.20 12.61
N LEU A 227 1.68 13.83 13.55
CA LEU A 227 0.23 13.89 13.51
C LEU A 227 -0.28 15.22 14.04
N TRP A 228 -1.26 15.77 13.34
CA TRP A 228 -2.01 16.94 13.79
C TRP A 228 -3.48 16.79 13.44
N GLN A 229 -4.36 17.30 14.30
CA GLN A 229 -5.80 17.23 14.09
C GLN A 229 -6.43 18.62 14.12
N GLU A 230 -7.22 18.91 13.11
CA GLU A 230 -8.09 20.10 13.02
C GLU A 230 -9.52 19.68 12.66
N LYS A 231 -10.43 20.66 12.53
CA LYS A 231 -11.84 20.40 12.20
C LYS A 231 -12.09 20.18 10.69
N SER A 232 -11.13 20.50 9.84
CA SER A 232 -11.26 20.42 8.39
C SER A 232 -9.98 19.92 7.73
N ASN A 233 -10.11 19.46 6.48
CA ASN A 233 -8.99 19.01 5.65
C ASN A 233 -8.29 20.18 4.90
N ALA A 234 -8.68 21.43 5.19
CA ALA A 234 -8.54 22.52 4.23
C ALA A 234 -7.10 23.00 3.96
N ASN A 235 -6.14 22.73 4.85
CA ASN A 235 -4.77 23.24 4.67
C ASN A 235 -3.71 22.24 5.13
N ILE A 236 -3.38 21.31 4.23
CA ILE A 236 -2.39 20.25 4.45
C ILE A 236 -1.01 20.81 4.80
N GLN A 237 -0.60 21.93 4.18
CA GLN A 237 0.68 22.58 4.49
C GLN A 237 0.75 23.01 5.95
N ARG A 238 -0.24 23.78 6.41
CA ARG A 238 -0.32 24.22 7.81
C ARG A 238 -0.42 23.03 8.76
N MET A 239 -1.19 22.01 8.42
CA MET A 239 -1.32 20.83 9.29
C MET A 239 0.00 20.07 9.40
N GLY A 240 0.78 19.96 8.32
CA GLY A 240 2.13 19.39 8.37
C GLY A 240 3.10 20.18 9.24
N GLU A 241 3.10 21.51 9.11
CA GLU A 241 3.89 22.40 9.97
C GLU A 241 3.50 22.24 11.45
N LYS A 242 2.21 22.12 11.75
CA LYS A 242 1.71 21.92 13.12
C LYS A 242 2.00 20.53 13.66
N ALA A 243 2.05 19.53 12.81
CA ALA A 243 2.48 18.17 13.15
C ALA A 243 3.98 18.08 13.42
N LEU A 244 4.75 19.15 13.13
CA LEU A 244 6.21 19.15 13.14
C LEU A 244 6.79 18.11 12.17
N ASP A 245 6.11 17.91 11.04
CA ASP A 245 6.60 17.05 9.97
C ASP A 245 7.91 17.63 9.41
N PRO A 246 9.02 16.86 9.39
CA PRO A 246 10.30 17.33 8.87
C PRO A 246 10.31 17.55 7.36
N ILE A 247 9.34 17.02 6.61
CA ILE A 247 9.17 17.30 5.18
C ILE A 247 7.72 17.69 4.90
N THR A 248 7.52 18.93 4.47
CA THR A 248 6.22 19.53 4.15
C THR A 248 5.97 19.58 2.63
N PRO A 249 4.73 19.82 2.17
CA PRO A 249 4.47 20.04 0.74
C PRO A 249 5.39 21.06 0.05
N ASN A 250 5.80 22.12 0.75
CA ASN A 250 6.72 23.14 0.22
C ASN A 250 8.11 22.61 -0.15
N ASP A 251 8.51 21.46 0.40
CA ASP A 251 9.81 20.85 0.15
C ASP A 251 9.83 20.01 -1.14
N TYR A 252 8.71 19.92 -1.89
CA TYR A 252 8.60 19.11 -3.11
C TYR A 252 8.87 19.98 -4.34
N PRO A 253 10.01 19.79 -5.04
CA PRO A 253 10.51 20.80 -5.96
C PRO A 253 9.85 20.77 -7.35
N TYR A 254 9.01 19.78 -7.66
CA TYR A 254 8.42 19.66 -8.99
C TYR A 254 6.91 19.39 -8.97
N VAL A 255 6.23 19.60 -7.85
CA VAL A 255 4.76 19.52 -7.78
C VAL A 255 4.12 20.89 -7.94
N SER A 256 2.82 20.90 -8.24
CA SER A 256 2.02 22.09 -8.50
C SER A 256 0.66 21.97 -7.81
N GLU A 257 -0.07 23.08 -7.77
CA GLU A 257 -1.45 23.11 -7.26
C GLU A 257 -2.44 23.36 -8.39
N LEU A 258 -3.63 22.75 -8.27
CA LEU A 258 -4.76 22.97 -9.17
C LEU A 258 -6.02 23.26 -8.37
N GLY A 259 -6.56 24.48 -8.52
CA GLY A 259 -7.88 24.86 -8.05
C GLY A 259 -8.96 24.53 -9.07
N ILE A 260 -10.04 23.89 -8.63
CA ILE A 260 -11.24 23.64 -9.41
C ILE A 260 -12.37 24.46 -8.80
N ASP A 261 -12.86 25.45 -9.54
CA ASP A 261 -14.02 26.25 -9.18
C ASP A 261 -15.25 25.75 -9.96
N LEU A 262 -16.37 25.54 -9.26
CA LEU A 262 -17.60 25.02 -9.83
C LEU A 262 -18.67 26.10 -9.86
N SER A 263 -19.28 26.30 -11.03
CA SER A 263 -20.51 27.10 -11.16
C SER A 263 -21.71 26.15 -11.29
N ARG A 264 -22.41 25.93 -10.18
CA ARG A 264 -23.58 25.04 -10.12
C ARG A 264 -24.83 25.71 -10.66
N SER A 265 -25.64 24.94 -11.37
CA SER A 265 -26.99 25.35 -11.78
C SER A 265 -28.01 25.02 -10.69
N PRO A 266 -29.27 25.51 -10.75
CA PRO A 266 -30.32 25.06 -9.84
C PRO A 266 -30.52 23.53 -9.81
N LYS A 267 -30.20 22.82 -10.90
CA LYS A 267 -30.29 21.35 -10.97
C LYS A 267 -29.15 20.64 -10.24
N THR A 268 -27.96 21.24 -10.21
CA THR A 268 -26.74 20.63 -9.64
C THR A 268 -26.30 21.28 -8.33
N LYS A 269 -27.11 22.20 -7.78
CA LYS A 269 -26.81 22.96 -6.56
C LYS A 269 -26.40 22.04 -5.40
N ASP A 270 -27.14 20.95 -5.25
CA ASP A 270 -27.08 20.05 -4.11
C ASP A 270 -26.58 18.65 -4.52
N SER A 271 -26.03 18.49 -5.72
CA SER A 271 -25.49 17.19 -6.16
C SER A 271 -24.10 16.95 -5.58
N GLN A 272 -23.73 15.68 -5.44
CA GLN A 272 -22.32 15.32 -5.28
C GLN A 272 -21.59 15.55 -6.61
N MET A 273 -20.28 15.79 -6.54
CA MET A 273 -19.46 16.03 -7.73
C MET A 273 -18.31 15.04 -7.77
N ILE A 274 -18.18 14.36 -8.91
CA ILE A 274 -17.05 13.51 -9.26
C ILE A 274 -16.16 14.32 -10.20
N ILE A 275 -14.89 14.46 -9.85
CA ILE A 275 -13.88 15.17 -10.62
C ILE A 275 -12.91 14.16 -11.20
N TYR A 276 -12.74 14.21 -12.52
CA TYR A 276 -11.71 13.50 -13.25
C TYR A 276 -10.64 14.49 -13.72
N VAL A 277 -9.38 14.20 -13.37
CA VAL A 277 -8.21 14.79 -14.01
C VAL A 277 -7.55 13.70 -14.84
N SER A 278 -7.47 13.87 -16.15
CA SER A 278 -7.03 12.82 -17.10
C SER A 278 -6.05 13.35 -18.15
N GLU A 279 -5.24 12.45 -18.73
CA GLU A 279 -4.31 12.79 -19.83
C GLU A 279 -5.05 13.03 -21.16
N LYS A 280 -6.21 12.39 -21.34
CA LYS A 280 -7.06 12.50 -22.53
C LYS A 280 -8.44 13.03 -22.14
N PRO A 281 -9.16 13.71 -23.06
CA PRO A 281 -10.53 14.12 -22.78
C PRO A 281 -11.41 12.89 -22.57
N LEU A 282 -12.22 12.89 -21.52
CA LEU A 282 -13.20 11.83 -21.25
C LEU A 282 -14.50 12.03 -22.04
N THR A 283 -14.73 13.25 -22.55
CA THR A 283 -15.88 13.56 -23.40
C THR A 283 -15.47 13.82 -24.84
N ASP A 284 -16.34 13.45 -25.79
CA ASP A 284 -16.21 13.86 -27.19
C ASP A 284 -16.47 15.37 -27.41
N ALA A 285 -16.43 15.81 -28.68
CA ALA A 285 -16.65 17.20 -29.07
C ALA A 285 -18.05 17.74 -28.69
N GLU A 286 -19.04 16.86 -28.58
CA GLU A 286 -20.39 17.20 -28.14
C GLU A 286 -20.53 17.11 -26.61
N GLY A 287 -19.50 16.62 -25.91
CA GLY A 287 -19.45 16.44 -24.46
C GLY A 287 -20.10 15.16 -23.97
N ARG A 288 -20.13 14.11 -24.80
CA ARG A 288 -20.66 12.79 -24.42
C ARG A 288 -19.55 11.93 -23.84
N LEU A 289 -19.83 11.30 -22.72
CA LEU A 289 -18.93 10.33 -22.08
C LEU A 289 -18.94 8.99 -22.83
N SER A 290 -17.80 8.29 -22.82
CA SER A 290 -17.68 6.95 -23.37
C SER A 290 -18.26 5.89 -22.42
N ASN A 291 -18.76 4.79 -23.01
CA ASN A 291 -19.11 3.57 -22.28
C ASN A 291 -17.94 2.58 -22.14
N ASP A 292 -16.83 2.83 -22.84
CA ASP A 292 -15.64 1.98 -22.73
C ASP A 292 -14.88 2.33 -21.46
N VAL A 293 -14.78 1.38 -20.53
CA VAL A 293 -14.04 1.55 -19.27
C VAL A 293 -12.56 1.85 -19.51
N ASN A 294 -11.99 1.42 -20.64
CA ASN A 294 -10.59 1.64 -20.96
C ASN A 294 -10.26 3.12 -21.21
N ASP A 295 -11.24 3.91 -21.66
CA ASP A 295 -11.03 5.35 -21.89
C ASP A 295 -10.70 6.07 -20.57
N TYR A 296 -11.18 5.54 -19.44
CA TYR A 296 -10.95 6.06 -18.10
C TYR A 296 -9.60 5.64 -17.50
N ASN A 297 -8.86 4.72 -18.11
CA ASN A 297 -7.53 4.31 -17.61
C ASN A 297 -6.49 5.43 -17.74
N ASN A 298 -6.77 6.47 -18.54
CA ASN A 298 -5.95 7.68 -18.64
C ASN A 298 -6.22 8.69 -17.50
N THR A 299 -7.05 8.33 -16.51
CA THR A 299 -7.33 9.13 -15.33
C THR A 299 -6.12 9.13 -14.40
N ILE A 300 -5.69 10.33 -13.99
CA ILE A 300 -4.60 10.56 -13.03
C ILE A 300 -5.17 10.75 -11.62
N HIS A 301 -6.24 11.54 -11.48
CA HIS A 301 -6.95 11.72 -10.22
C HIS A 301 -8.46 11.57 -10.39
N LEU A 302 -9.06 10.90 -9.42
CA LEU A 302 -10.50 10.72 -9.26
C LEU A 302 -10.89 11.18 -7.86
N SER A 303 -11.63 12.28 -7.77
CA SER A 303 -11.92 12.95 -6.50
C SER A 303 -13.42 13.19 -6.34
N TYR A 304 -13.90 13.14 -5.10
CA TYR A 304 -15.30 13.33 -4.77
C TYR A 304 -15.47 14.56 -3.88
N LEU A 305 -16.31 15.49 -4.30
CA LEU A 305 -16.70 16.63 -3.47
C LEU A 305 -17.99 16.32 -2.73
N THR A 306 -18.04 16.73 -1.47
CA THR A 306 -19.28 16.67 -0.70
C THR A 306 -20.31 17.65 -1.25
N GLN A 307 -21.57 17.38 -0.92
CA GLN A 307 -22.71 18.12 -1.42
C GLN A 307 -22.60 19.63 -1.13
N GLY A 308 -22.75 20.43 -2.18
CA GLY A 308 -22.76 21.90 -2.10
C GLY A 308 -21.38 22.57 -2.13
N GLU A 309 -20.27 21.82 -2.15
CA GLU A 309 -18.94 22.41 -2.31
C GLU A 309 -18.74 22.94 -3.73
N ASN A 310 -18.20 24.16 -3.84
CA ASN A 310 -17.98 24.85 -5.12
C ASN A 310 -16.51 25.09 -5.44
N HIS A 311 -15.61 24.64 -4.56
CA HIS A 311 -14.18 24.80 -4.75
C HIS A 311 -13.46 23.56 -4.21
N PHE A 312 -12.45 23.12 -4.93
CA PHE A 312 -11.53 22.08 -4.50
C PHE A 312 -10.11 22.39 -4.94
N LYS A 313 -9.11 22.02 -4.14
CA LYS A 313 -7.69 22.26 -4.46
C LYS A 313 -6.88 20.98 -4.36
N TYR A 314 -6.25 20.59 -5.46
CA TYR A 314 -5.16 19.62 -5.50
C TYR A 314 -3.86 20.29 -5.03
N THR A 315 -3.15 19.70 -4.06
CA THR A 315 -1.92 20.27 -3.48
C THR A 315 -0.62 19.62 -3.98
N TYR A 316 -0.72 18.48 -4.67
CA TYR A 316 0.43 17.67 -5.09
C TYR A 316 0.28 17.18 -6.54
N LEU A 317 -0.14 18.08 -7.44
CA LEU A 317 -0.34 17.71 -8.84
C LEU A 317 0.99 17.71 -9.59
N HIS A 318 1.29 16.60 -10.27
CA HIS A 318 2.42 16.54 -11.19
C HIS A 318 2.22 17.50 -12.37
N PRO A 319 3.26 18.21 -12.85
CA PRO A 319 3.18 19.03 -14.05
C PRO A 319 2.79 18.20 -15.28
N GLY A 320 2.00 18.79 -16.17
CA GLY A 320 1.49 18.11 -17.33
C GLY A 320 0.37 18.87 -18.04
N ASP A 321 -0.02 18.35 -19.19
CA ASP A 321 -1.19 18.78 -19.92
C ASP A 321 -2.31 17.78 -19.60
N TYR A 322 -3.42 18.28 -19.07
CA TYR A 322 -4.53 17.47 -18.57
C TYR A 322 -5.86 17.95 -19.11
N PHE A 323 -6.88 17.16 -18.83
CA PHE A 323 -8.28 17.51 -18.98
C PHE A 323 -8.99 17.39 -17.64
N VAL A 324 -9.86 18.35 -17.35
CA VAL A 324 -10.75 18.31 -16.19
C VAL A 324 -12.17 18.03 -16.69
N THR A 325 -12.80 17.00 -16.13
CA THR A 325 -14.20 16.65 -16.41
C THR A 325 -14.95 16.49 -15.10
N LEU A 326 -16.11 17.15 -14.97
CA LEU A 326 -16.97 17.04 -13.81
C LEU A 326 -18.23 16.27 -14.13
N ILE A 327 -18.67 15.47 -13.17
CA ILE A 327 -19.92 14.74 -13.22
C ILE A 327 -20.68 15.04 -11.93
N ALA A 328 -21.84 15.68 -12.07
CA ALA A 328 -22.83 15.77 -11.02
C ALA A 328 -23.57 14.44 -10.94
N ASP A 329 -23.32 13.72 -9.85
CA ASP A 329 -24.00 12.48 -9.50
C ASP A 329 -25.41 12.83 -9.01
N MET A 330 -26.40 12.50 -9.83
CA MET A 330 -27.79 12.92 -9.63
C MET A 330 -28.59 11.93 -8.80
N ASP A 331 -28.13 10.70 -8.65
CA ASP A 331 -28.79 9.64 -7.88
C ASP A 331 -27.98 9.16 -6.66
N SER A 332 -26.81 9.76 -6.42
CA SER A 332 -25.91 9.48 -5.29
C SER A 332 -25.37 8.04 -5.28
N ASN A 333 -25.14 7.46 -6.46
CA ASN A 333 -24.63 6.10 -6.63
C ASN A 333 -23.10 6.01 -6.77
N TYR A 334 -22.40 7.16 -6.83
CA TYR A 334 -20.94 7.31 -6.94
C TYR A 334 -20.31 6.70 -8.21
N ILE A 335 -21.12 6.40 -9.23
CA ILE A 335 -20.66 5.90 -10.52
C ILE A 335 -21.18 6.78 -11.64
N ILE A 336 -20.61 6.63 -12.83
CA ILE A 336 -21.12 7.32 -14.01
C ILE A 336 -22.34 6.52 -14.49
N SER A 337 -23.52 7.13 -14.43
CA SER A 337 -24.77 6.45 -14.73
C SER A 337 -25.74 7.31 -15.56
N PRO A 338 -26.64 6.68 -16.35
CA PRO A 338 -27.64 7.41 -17.10
C PRO A 338 -28.53 8.27 -16.19
N GLY A 339 -28.62 9.56 -16.49
CA GLY A 339 -29.34 10.53 -15.66
C GLY A 339 -28.43 11.51 -14.93
N ASP A 340 -27.13 11.21 -14.81
CA ASP A 340 -26.13 12.16 -14.33
C ASP A 340 -25.96 13.34 -15.29
N LEU A 341 -25.37 14.42 -14.78
CA LEU A 341 -25.03 15.59 -15.60
C LEU A 341 -23.52 15.78 -15.64
N ASN A 342 -22.93 15.91 -16.83
CA ASN A 342 -21.50 16.13 -16.97
C ASN A 342 -21.15 17.47 -17.62
N SER A 343 -19.92 17.93 -17.39
CA SER A 343 -19.29 19.01 -18.15
C SER A 343 -18.64 18.45 -19.43
N SER A 344 -18.24 19.33 -20.34
CA SER A 344 -17.21 18.98 -21.32
C SER A 344 -15.85 18.77 -20.63
N SER A 345 -14.96 18.01 -21.24
CA SER A 345 -13.55 17.94 -20.83
C SER A 345 -12.84 19.26 -21.16
N ILE A 346 -12.34 19.95 -20.14
CA ILE A 346 -11.66 21.24 -20.28
C ILE A 346 -10.14 21.00 -20.25
N PRO A 347 -9.38 21.37 -21.30
CA PRO A 347 -7.93 21.25 -21.28
C PRO A 347 -7.31 22.24 -20.29
N ILE A 348 -6.29 21.80 -19.57
CA ILE A 348 -5.50 22.64 -18.67
C ILE A 348 -4.03 22.26 -18.76
N GLN A 349 -3.18 23.27 -18.82
CA GLN A 349 -1.73 23.10 -18.71
C GLN A 349 -1.29 23.47 -17.30
N VAL A 350 -0.53 22.58 -16.67
CA VAL A 350 0.02 22.75 -15.33
C VAL A 350 1.54 22.70 -15.43
N LEU A 351 2.21 23.83 -15.20
CA LEU A 351 3.67 23.90 -15.17
C LEU A 351 4.18 23.73 -13.72
N SER A 352 5.44 23.29 -13.57
CA SER A 352 6.05 23.05 -12.26
C SER A 352 6.04 24.26 -11.33
N LYS A 353 5.76 24.02 -10.04
CA LYS A 353 5.69 25.04 -8.98
C LYS A 353 4.69 26.17 -9.28
N GLN A 354 3.62 25.88 -10.00
CA GLN A 354 2.53 26.82 -10.22
C GLN A 354 1.32 26.47 -9.38
N SER A 355 0.49 27.49 -9.13
CA SER A 355 -0.88 27.33 -8.66
C SER A 355 -1.76 27.84 -9.79
N VAL A 356 -2.50 26.93 -10.42
CA VAL A 356 -3.41 27.24 -11.53
C VAL A 356 -4.85 26.95 -11.11
N SER A 357 -5.82 27.60 -11.72
CA SER A 357 -7.23 27.32 -11.45
C SER A 357 -8.05 27.23 -12.72
N VAL A 358 -9.09 26.41 -12.70
CA VAL A 358 -10.07 26.28 -13.77
C VAL A 358 -11.47 26.41 -13.21
N THR A 359 -12.30 27.18 -13.90
CA THR A 359 -13.73 27.26 -13.58
C THR A 359 -14.53 26.40 -14.54
N VAL A 360 -15.34 25.50 -13.98
CA VAL A 360 -16.24 24.62 -14.74
C VAL A 360 -17.68 25.09 -14.55
N SER A 361 -18.33 25.46 -15.65
CA SER A 361 -19.65 26.10 -15.64
C SER A 361 -20.73 25.38 -16.45
N ASP A 362 -20.35 24.42 -17.28
CA ASP A 362 -21.25 23.72 -18.22
C ASP A 362 -21.73 22.35 -17.71
N ILE A 363 -21.83 22.14 -16.39
CA ILE A 363 -22.28 20.88 -15.76
C ILE A 363 -23.79 20.68 -15.97
N SER A 364 -24.16 20.29 -17.19
CA SER A 364 -25.54 20.35 -17.68
C SER A 364 -25.86 19.31 -18.76
N LYS A 365 -24.85 18.63 -19.31
CA LYS A 365 -25.03 17.65 -20.38
C LYS A 365 -25.60 16.35 -19.78
N ASN A 366 -26.72 15.87 -20.31
CA ASN A 366 -27.31 14.61 -19.84
C ASN A 366 -26.40 13.44 -20.21
N ASN A 367 -25.90 12.75 -19.20
CA ASN A 367 -25.13 11.54 -19.36
C ASN A 367 -26.04 10.37 -19.78
N LYS A 368 -25.58 9.61 -20.77
CA LYS A 368 -26.19 8.35 -21.20
C LYS A 368 -25.26 7.16 -21.00
N ALA A 369 -24.00 7.40 -20.63
CA ALA A 369 -23.04 6.36 -20.39
C ALA A 369 -23.31 5.68 -19.04
N PHE A 370 -23.03 4.39 -18.98
CA PHE A 370 -22.97 3.64 -17.74
C PHE A 370 -21.57 3.06 -17.61
N VAL A 371 -20.80 3.54 -16.64
CA VAL A 371 -19.42 3.09 -16.42
C VAL A 371 -19.28 2.66 -14.99
N PHE A 372 -19.05 1.36 -14.82
CA PHE A 372 -18.64 0.77 -13.57
C PHE A 372 -17.12 0.55 -13.64
N GLN A 373 -16.36 1.31 -12.84
CA GLN A 373 -14.90 1.18 -12.82
C GLN A 373 -14.49 -0.17 -12.24
N ASN A 374 -14.26 -1.13 -13.13
CA ASN A 374 -13.78 -2.45 -12.82
C ASN A 374 -12.81 -2.87 -13.92
N LEU A 375 -11.67 -3.44 -13.54
CA LEU A 375 -10.67 -3.96 -14.47
C LEU A 375 -11.09 -5.24 -15.21
N GLY A 376 -12.30 -5.74 -14.93
CA GLY A 376 -12.88 -6.92 -15.58
C GLY A 376 -12.31 -8.23 -15.05
N ASP A 377 -12.97 -9.35 -15.38
CA ASP A 377 -12.66 -10.68 -14.84
C ASP A 377 -11.25 -11.18 -15.23
N ASP A 378 -10.71 -10.72 -16.35
CA ASP A 378 -9.40 -11.15 -16.87
C ASP A 378 -8.23 -10.69 -16.01
N PHE A 379 -8.35 -9.55 -15.32
CA PHE A 379 -7.33 -9.09 -14.36
C PHE A 379 -7.17 -10.05 -13.17
N TYR A 380 -8.24 -10.78 -12.82
CA TYR A 380 -8.26 -11.75 -11.71
C TYR A 380 -7.75 -13.15 -12.09
N LYS A 381 -7.54 -13.45 -13.39
CA LYS A 381 -7.18 -14.81 -13.86
C LYS A 381 -5.72 -15.21 -13.61
N GLU A 382 -4.85 -14.25 -13.33
CA GLU A 382 -3.48 -14.58 -12.93
C GLU A 382 -3.46 -15.14 -11.52
N ALA A 383 -2.86 -16.33 -11.38
CA ALA A 383 -2.75 -17.07 -10.13
C ALA A 383 -2.33 -16.13 -9.00
N PRO A 384 -2.98 -16.22 -7.81
CA PRO A 384 -2.54 -15.46 -6.65
C PRO A 384 -1.05 -15.70 -6.46
N VAL A 385 -0.27 -14.62 -6.40
CA VAL A 385 1.11 -14.74 -5.90
C VAL A 385 0.96 -15.34 -4.51
N VAL A 386 1.47 -16.56 -4.35
CA VAL A 386 1.53 -17.22 -3.06
C VAL A 386 2.37 -16.29 -2.19
N GLU A 387 1.69 -15.56 -1.31
CA GLU A 387 2.32 -14.77 -0.27
C GLU A 387 3.16 -15.75 0.56
N GLU A 388 4.48 -15.74 0.36
CA GLU A 388 5.36 -16.23 1.40
C GLU A 388 5.22 -15.21 2.53
N GLU A 389 4.32 -15.47 3.50
CA GLU A 389 4.43 -14.80 4.79
C GLU A 389 5.89 -14.98 5.23
N PRO A 390 6.65 -13.91 5.48
CA PRO A 390 7.98 -14.05 6.04
C PRO A 390 7.81 -14.63 7.44
N GLU A 391 7.81 -15.96 7.53
CA GLU A 391 7.78 -16.65 8.80
C GLU A 391 9.03 -16.20 9.56
N GLU A 392 8.84 -15.41 10.62
CA GLU A 392 9.94 -15.05 11.51
C GLU A 392 10.58 -16.33 12.01
N VAL A 393 11.91 -16.43 11.94
CA VAL A 393 12.64 -17.55 12.52
C VAL A 393 12.35 -17.53 14.02
N PRO A 394 11.57 -18.47 14.57
CA PRO A 394 11.28 -18.44 15.99
C PRO A 394 12.55 -18.71 16.78
N VAL A 395 12.76 -17.93 17.84
CA VAL A 395 13.78 -18.24 18.83
C VAL A 395 13.30 -19.45 19.63
N ILE A 396 14.06 -20.55 19.58
CA ILE A 396 13.82 -21.77 20.36
C ILE A 396 15.02 -21.94 21.29
N ASP A 397 14.94 -21.30 22.45
CA ASP A 397 16.01 -21.23 23.47
C ASP A 397 15.85 -22.26 24.59
N TRP A 398 14.85 -23.15 24.49
CA TRP A 398 14.70 -24.30 25.39
C TRP A 398 15.19 -25.60 24.76
N GLU A 399 15.34 -26.62 25.61
CA GLU A 399 15.63 -27.98 25.19
C GLU A 399 14.36 -28.66 24.68
N VAL A 400 14.41 -29.18 23.44
CA VAL A 400 13.25 -29.76 22.77
C VAL A 400 13.21 -31.27 22.96
N SER A 401 12.07 -31.79 23.40
CA SER A 401 11.84 -33.24 23.53
C SER A 401 10.68 -33.73 22.65
N TYR A 402 10.63 -35.05 22.42
CA TYR A 402 9.51 -35.60 21.68
C TYR A 402 8.18 -35.44 22.42
N GLN A 403 8.14 -35.68 23.73
CA GLN A 403 6.88 -35.65 24.49
C GLN A 403 6.33 -34.24 24.66
N SER A 404 7.18 -33.25 24.93
CA SER A 404 6.76 -31.86 25.14
C SER A 404 6.39 -31.16 23.84
N ASP A 405 7.19 -31.33 22.78
CA ASP A 405 7.12 -30.44 21.61
C ASP A 405 6.75 -31.19 20.32
N VAL A 406 7.50 -32.23 19.97
CA VAL A 406 7.40 -32.85 18.63
C VAL A 406 6.15 -33.71 18.47
N LYS A 407 5.70 -34.41 19.52
CA LYS A 407 4.55 -35.33 19.45
C LYS A 407 3.28 -34.62 18.98
N ARG A 408 3.03 -33.39 19.44
CA ARG A 408 1.86 -32.60 19.01
C ARG A 408 1.96 -32.24 17.53
N ILE A 409 3.14 -31.84 17.06
CA ILE A 409 3.39 -31.48 15.66
C ILE A 409 3.13 -32.69 14.74
N ILE A 410 3.73 -33.84 15.06
CA ILE A 410 3.55 -35.07 14.28
C ILE A 410 2.09 -35.53 14.28
N ARG A 411 1.43 -35.48 15.43
CA ARG A 411 0.02 -35.87 15.55
C ARG A 411 -0.89 -35.03 14.68
N ASN A 412 -0.70 -33.71 14.69
CA ASN A 412 -1.60 -32.78 14.02
C ASN A 412 -1.37 -32.74 12.51
N ASN A 413 -0.13 -32.96 12.05
CA ASN A 413 0.23 -32.68 10.67
C ASN A 413 0.60 -33.93 9.85
N CYS A 414 0.96 -35.05 10.49
CA CYS A 414 1.56 -36.20 9.78
C CYS A 414 0.74 -37.48 9.87
N ILE A 415 0.15 -37.78 11.03
CA ILE A 415 -0.47 -39.09 11.30
C ILE A 415 -1.67 -39.38 10.38
N THR A 416 -2.38 -38.36 9.90
CA THR A 416 -3.53 -38.55 9.00
C THR A 416 -3.17 -39.34 7.73
N CYS A 417 -1.96 -39.16 7.21
CA CYS A 417 -1.46 -39.88 6.03
C CYS A 417 -0.45 -40.98 6.41
N HIS A 418 0.32 -40.76 7.48
CA HIS A 418 1.40 -41.64 7.92
C HIS A 418 1.03 -42.47 9.16
N GLY A 419 -0.22 -42.88 9.28
CA GLY A 419 -0.71 -43.69 10.39
C GLY A 419 -1.75 -44.73 9.94
N GLY A 420 -2.15 -45.60 10.88
CA GLY A 420 -3.14 -46.63 10.62
C GLY A 420 -2.58 -47.88 9.90
N PRO A 421 -3.46 -48.78 9.43
CA PRO A 421 -3.06 -50.09 8.89
C PRO A 421 -2.34 -50.01 7.53
N ALA A 422 -2.44 -48.89 6.81
CA ALA A 422 -1.83 -48.69 5.50
C ALA A 422 -1.26 -47.27 5.37
N PRO A 423 -0.12 -46.96 6.04
CA PRO A 423 0.45 -45.63 6.01
C PRO A 423 1.09 -45.31 4.65
N ASP A 424 0.95 -44.06 4.22
CA ASP A 424 1.54 -43.57 2.98
C ASP A 424 3.06 -43.80 2.95
N ALA A 425 3.55 -44.20 1.77
CA ALA A 425 4.95 -44.59 1.56
C ALA A 425 5.46 -45.69 2.52
N ARG A 426 4.55 -46.46 3.14
CA ARG A 426 4.88 -47.45 4.19
C ARG A 426 5.67 -46.80 5.34
N LEU A 427 5.37 -45.54 5.64
CA LEU A 427 6.00 -44.75 6.69
C LEU A 427 5.00 -44.50 7.82
N ASP A 428 5.10 -45.30 8.88
CA ASP A 428 4.31 -45.10 10.10
C ASP A 428 4.99 -44.09 11.05
N LEU A 429 4.31 -43.01 11.41
CA LEU A 429 4.77 -41.95 12.31
C LEU A 429 3.97 -41.89 13.63
N THR A 430 3.20 -42.93 13.96
CA THR A 430 2.36 -42.97 15.17
C THR A 430 3.16 -43.08 16.47
N GLU A 431 4.36 -43.66 16.42
CA GLU A 431 5.17 -43.97 17.60
C GLU A 431 6.49 -43.19 17.64
N PHE A 432 6.97 -42.90 18.86
CA PHE A 432 8.26 -42.22 19.06
C PHE A 432 9.41 -42.88 18.29
N LYS A 433 9.48 -44.21 18.35
CA LYS A 433 10.56 -44.99 17.72
C LYS A 433 10.54 -44.83 16.20
N SER A 434 9.36 -44.77 15.60
CA SER A 434 9.22 -44.66 14.15
C SER A 434 9.49 -43.23 13.67
N VAL A 435 9.06 -42.21 14.41
CA VAL A 435 9.42 -40.80 14.15
C VAL A 435 10.93 -40.58 14.27
N LYS A 436 11.56 -41.12 15.32
CA LYS A 436 13.03 -41.07 15.50
C LYS A 436 13.76 -41.76 14.35
N MET A 437 13.29 -42.93 13.93
CA MET A 437 13.84 -43.64 12.78
C MET A 437 13.68 -42.85 11.48
N ALA A 438 12.52 -42.23 11.26
CA ALA A 438 12.27 -41.40 10.08
C ALA A 438 13.25 -40.21 10.01
N MET A 439 13.52 -39.58 11.17
CA MET A 439 14.49 -38.50 11.31
C MET A 439 15.93 -38.93 11.00
N GLN A 440 16.32 -40.13 11.43
CA GLN A 440 17.68 -40.63 11.28
C GLN A 440 17.96 -41.27 9.92
N ARG A 441 16.97 -41.94 9.32
CA ARG A 441 17.20 -42.87 8.20
C ARG A 441 16.30 -42.67 6.98
N LYS A 442 15.19 -41.94 7.10
CA LYS A 442 14.20 -41.79 6.01
C LYS A 442 14.02 -40.34 5.56
N GLY A 443 14.97 -39.45 5.89
CA GLY A 443 14.99 -38.09 5.36
C GLY A 443 13.86 -37.18 5.84
N LEU A 444 13.28 -37.40 7.03
CA LEU A 444 12.15 -36.58 7.52
C LEU A 444 12.43 -35.06 7.46
N LEU A 445 13.62 -34.62 7.88
CA LEU A 445 13.98 -33.20 7.85
C LEU A 445 14.09 -32.65 6.43
N HIS A 446 14.55 -33.46 5.47
CA HIS A 446 14.59 -33.05 4.07
C HIS A 446 13.17 -32.93 3.51
N ARG A 447 12.32 -33.94 3.77
CA ARG A 447 10.93 -33.99 3.31
C ARG A 447 10.09 -32.78 3.76
N ILE A 448 10.19 -32.39 5.04
CA ILE A 448 9.41 -31.25 5.56
C ILE A 448 9.93 -29.88 5.08
N ASN A 449 11.10 -29.82 4.44
CA ASN A 449 11.69 -28.59 3.89
C ASN A 449 11.67 -28.55 2.34
N ASP A 450 11.03 -29.53 1.69
CA ASP A 450 10.94 -29.59 0.23
C ASP A 450 9.85 -28.65 -0.28
N LYS A 451 10.23 -27.54 -0.91
CA LYS A 451 9.29 -26.56 -1.48
C LYS A 451 8.60 -27.07 -2.74
N SER A 452 9.25 -27.97 -3.50
CA SER A 452 8.74 -28.49 -4.77
C SER A 452 7.73 -29.63 -4.60
N ASP A 453 7.79 -30.31 -3.45
CA ASP A 453 6.84 -31.34 -3.04
C ASP A 453 6.49 -31.10 -1.56
N PRO A 454 5.58 -30.17 -1.21
CA PRO A 454 5.35 -29.80 0.17
C PRO A 454 4.81 -30.96 1.02
N MET A 455 5.19 -30.99 2.30
CA MET A 455 4.64 -31.94 3.28
C MET A 455 4.25 -31.19 4.57
N PRO A 456 2.97 -31.16 4.96
CA PRO A 456 1.81 -31.81 4.32
C PRO A 456 1.50 -31.35 2.87
N PRO A 457 0.82 -32.16 2.03
CA PRO A 457 0.73 -31.93 0.57
C PRO A 457 0.02 -30.65 0.13
N LYS A 458 -0.86 -30.10 0.97
CA LYS A 458 -1.64 -28.88 0.66
C LYS A 458 -0.91 -27.59 1.04
N LYS A 459 -0.06 -27.64 2.07
CA LYS A 459 0.69 -26.51 2.60
C LYS A 459 1.87 -27.06 3.40
N MET A 460 3.06 -26.56 3.12
CA MET A 460 4.27 -26.93 3.86
C MET A 460 4.07 -26.67 5.36
N LEU A 461 4.66 -27.53 6.19
CA LEU A 461 4.70 -27.33 7.62
C LEU A 461 5.29 -25.94 7.97
N SER A 462 4.72 -25.27 8.98
CA SER A 462 5.19 -23.93 9.40
C SER A 462 6.68 -23.94 9.74
N LEU A 463 7.40 -22.84 9.49
CA LEU A 463 8.80 -22.66 9.87
C LEU A 463 8.99 -22.94 11.35
N LYS A 464 8.04 -22.54 12.20
CA LYS A 464 8.14 -22.81 13.62
C LYS A 464 8.14 -24.28 13.96
N ASP A 465 7.22 -25.04 13.39
CA ASP A 465 7.18 -26.47 13.61
C ASP A 465 8.39 -27.18 12.99
N ARG A 466 8.86 -26.74 11.81
CA ARG A 466 10.09 -27.24 11.17
C ARG A 466 11.32 -26.96 12.04
N MET A 467 11.42 -25.78 12.63
CA MET A 467 12.52 -25.40 13.53
C MET A 467 12.49 -26.17 14.85
N ILE A 468 11.31 -26.44 15.42
CA ILE A 468 11.18 -27.31 16.60
C ILE A 468 11.67 -28.73 16.27
N ILE A 469 11.27 -29.29 15.12
CA ILE A 469 11.71 -30.61 14.67
C ILE A 469 13.23 -30.64 14.41
N PHE A 470 13.79 -29.57 13.83
CA PHE A 470 15.23 -29.42 13.62
C PHE A 470 15.99 -29.33 14.95
N LYS A 471 15.50 -28.52 15.90
CA LYS A 471 16.08 -28.37 17.24
C LYS A 471 16.04 -29.68 18.01
N TRP A 472 14.96 -30.46 17.92
CA TRP A 472 14.89 -31.81 18.50
C TRP A 472 15.98 -32.75 17.97
N LYS A 473 16.33 -32.66 16.67
CA LYS A 473 17.46 -33.41 16.10
C LYS A 473 18.79 -32.93 16.67
N LYS A 474 18.98 -31.62 16.80
CA LYS A 474 20.18 -31.01 17.40
C LYS A 474 20.34 -31.38 18.89
N ASP A 475 19.24 -31.46 19.63
CA ASP A 475 19.19 -31.80 21.05
C ASP A 475 19.30 -33.33 21.31
N GLY A 476 19.56 -34.13 20.28
CA GLY A 476 19.88 -35.56 20.43
C GLY A 476 18.67 -36.51 20.35
N LEU A 477 17.53 -36.06 19.82
CA LEU A 477 16.33 -36.89 19.60
C LEU A 477 15.83 -37.57 20.88
N LYS A 478 15.73 -36.77 21.96
CA LYS A 478 15.31 -37.21 23.28
C LYS A 478 13.80 -37.50 23.33
N LYS A 479 13.41 -38.53 24.09
CA LYS A 479 11.99 -38.87 24.28
C LYS A 479 11.31 -37.94 25.28
N LYS A 480 12.04 -37.58 26.34
CA LYS A 480 11.66 -36.71 27.44
C LYS A 480 12.73 -35.64 27.59
#